data_AF-A0A0A2FM15-F1
#
_entry.id   AF-A0A0A2FM15-F1
#
_cell.length_a   1.000
_cell.length_b   1.000
_cell.length_c   1.000
_cell.angle_alpha   90.00
_cell.angle_beta   90.00
_cell.angle_gamma   90.00
#
_symmetry.space_group_name_H-M   'P 1'
#
loop_
_entity.id
_entity.type
_entity.pdbx_description
1 polymer ?
#
loop_
_entity_poly.entity_id
_entity_poly.type
_entity_poly.pdbx_seq_one_letter_code
_entity_poly.pdbx_strand_id
1 'polypeptide(L)'
;MPLSYISLFFKGLIKYIPRIAKVTLEAEKVQQIDAYYQQCAEEGATEADIATSKKAMSAMEVILGDDERLERLAADIIEHYTEACDNRADVVQKAMIVCSKRHIAYRLLNKFEQLRPDWFIERKSPDDSRLPKEVLQRLSPMPTIAMVATRNANDPADMYHYLGDKKRIKELDEAFKAPESNFRVVIVVDM
;
A
#
# COMPACT_ATOMS: atom_id res chain seq x y z
N MET A 1 -4.41 -17.94 -9.77
CA MET A 1 -4.36 -16.46 -9.67
C MET A 1 -3.78 -16.14 -8.31
N PRO A 2 -2.67 -15.38 -8.19
CA PRO A 2 -2.09 -15.11 -6.88
C PRO A 2 -3.03 -14.19 -6.09
N LEU A 3 -3.25 -14.53 -4.82
CA LEU A 3 -4.06 -13.76 -3.88
C LEU A 3 -3.57 -12.31 -3.79
N SER A 4 -4.51 -11.37 -3.89
CA SER A 4 -4.28 -9.94 -3.77
C SER A 4 -3.94 -9.56 -2.32
N TYR A 5 -2.68 -9.76 -1.93
CA TYR A 5 -2.13 -9.40 -0.62
C TYR A 5 -1.61 -7.96 -0.60
N ILE A 6 -1.65 -7.31 0.58
CA ILE A 6 -0.88 -6.09 0.88
C ILE A 6 0.61 -6.40 0.72
N SER A 7 1.10 -6.08 -0.47
CA SER A 7 2.44 -6.42 -0.95
C SER A 7 3.33 -5.20 -0.83
N LEU A 8 4.51 -5.33 -0.18
CA LEU A 8 5.51 -4.26 -0.08
C LEU A 8 6.64 -4.51 -1.09
N PHE A 9 6.89 -3.59 -2.03
CA PHE A 9 7.94 -3.75 -3.07
C PHE A 9 9.11 -2.78 -2.92
N PHE A 10 10.34 -3.29 -2.75
CA PHE A 10 11.57 -2.49 -2.77
C PHE A 10 12.28 -2.55 -4.13
N LYS A 11 12.70 -1.40 -4.70
CA LYS A 11 13.37 -1.35 -6.01
C LYS A 11 14.88 -1.64 -5.86
N GLY A 12 15.33 -2.72 -6.49
CA GLY A 12 16.72 -3.22 -6.48
C GLY A 12 16.75 -4.75 -6.58
N LEU A 13 15.79 -5.38 -5.92
CA LEU A 13 15.33 -6.76 -6.07
C LEU A 13 13.86 -6.72 -5.60
N ILE A 14 12.89 -6.92 -6.50
CA ILE A 14 11.47 -6.98 -6.13
C ILE A 14 11.31 -8.14 -5.15
N LYS A 15 11.29 -7.85 -3.85
CA LYS A 15 11.07 -8.84 -2.79
C LYS A 15 9.64 -8.69 -2.29
N TYR A 16 8.82 -9.68 -2.59
CA TYR A 16 7.50 -9.82 -2.00
C TYR A 16 7.64 -10.20 -0.53
N ILE A 17 7.04 -9.40 0.37
CA ILE A 17 6.99 -9.70 1.81
C ILE A 17 5.51 -9.66 2.23
N PRO A 18 4.88 -10.81 2.55
CA PRO A 18 3.53 -10.84 3.08
C PRO A 18 3.53 -10.30 4.51
N ARG A 19 3.08 -9.05 4.71
CA ARG A 19 3.04 -8.40 6.03
C ARG A 19 1.81 -8.77 6.83
N ILE A 20 0.71 -9.09 6.15
CA ILE A 20 -0.59 -9.27 6.81
C ILE A 20 -0.64 -10.50 7.73
N ALA A 21 0.12 -11.54 7.42
CA ALA A 21 0.20 -12.74 8.23
C ALA A 21 0.77 -12.44 9.64
N LYS A 22 1.57 -11.38 9.80
CA LYS A 22 2.14 -10.99 11.10
C LYS A 22 1.14 -10.28 12.01
N VAL A 23 0.11 -9.65 11.43
CA VAL A 23 -0.90 -8.87 12.16
C VAL A 23 -2.23 -9.60 12.31
N THR A 24 -2.36 -10.79 11.71
CA THR A 24 -3.57 -11.63 11.84
C THR A 24 -3.38 -12.61 13.00
N LEU A 25 -3.99 -12.34 14.15
CA LEU A 25 -3.92 -13.17 15.36
C LEU A 25 -4.79 -14.45 15.33
N GLU A 26 -5.30 -14.86 14.16
CA GLU A 26 -6.07 -16.10 14.02
C GLU A 26 -5.54 -16.90 12.82
N ALA A 27 -4.43 -17.62 13.04
CA ALA A 27 -3.87 -18.55 12.05
C ALA A 27 -4.94 -19.54 11.52
N GLU A 28 -5.91 -19.90 12.36
CA GLU A 28 -7.07 -20.72 11.97
C GLU A 28 -7.90 -20.11 10.83
N LYS A 29 -8.18 -18.81 10.85
CA LYS A 29 -8.99 -18.18 9.79
C LYS A 29 -8.22 -18.06 8.48
N VAL A 30 -6.91 -17.83 8.54
CA VAL A 30 -6.05 -17.81 7.34
C VAL A 30 -5.96 -19.23 6.73
N GLN A 31 -5.78 -20.25 7.57
CA GLN A 31 -5.77 -21.65 7.13
C GLN A 31 -7.11 -22.09 6.52
N GLN A 32 -8.24 -21.64 7.08
CA GLN A 32 -9.57 -21.91 6.52
C GLN A 32 -9.75 -21.30 5.13
N ILE A 33 -9.19 -20.10 4.89
CA ILE A 33 -9.25 -19.44 3.59
C ILE A 33 -8.34 -20.16 2.59
N ASP A 34 -7.09 -20.48 2.96
CA ASP A 34 -6.15 -21.19 2.08
C ASP A 34 -6.65 -22.61 1.71
N ALA A 35 -7.20 -23.35 2.66
CA ALA A 35 -7.78 -24.67 2.43
C ALA A 35 -8.97 -24.62 1.45
N TYR A 36 -9.82 -23.60 1.58
CA TYR A 36 -10.94 -23.38 0.66
C TYR A 36 -10.47 -23.11 -0.78
N TYR A 37 -9.42 -22.30 -0.96
CA TYR A 37 -8.87 -22.02 -2.29
C TYR A 37 -8.17 -23.23 -2.94
N GLN A 38 -7.52 -24.08 -2.14
CA GLN A 38 -6.95 -25.34 -2.65
C GLN A 38 -8.06 -26.27 -3.15
N GLN A 39 -9.16 -26.39 -2.41
CA GLN A 39 -10.31 -27.19 -2.83
C GLN A 39 -10.94 -26.67 -4.13
N CYS A 40 -11.16 -25.35 -4.26
CA CYS A 40 -11.67 -24.75 -5.51
C CYS A 40 -10.71 -24.81 -6.71
N ALA A 41 -9.41 -25.05 -6.48
CA ALA A 41 -8.44 -25.22 -7.56
C ALA A 41 -8.42 -26.67 -8.09
N GLU A 42 -8.80 -27.64 -7.26
CA GLU A 42 -8.92 -29.05 -7.61
C GLU A 42 -10.28 -29.38 -8.26
N GLU A 43 -11.35 -28.67 -7.85
CA GLU A 43 -12.70 -28.82 -8.38
C GLU A 43 -13.06 -27.61 -9.26
N GLY A 44 -13.14 -27.80 -10.58
CA GLY A 44 -13.44 -26.71 -11.53
C GLY A 44 -14.73 -25.95 -11.16
N ALA A 45 -14.70 -24.61 -11.34
CA ALA A 45 -15.68 -23.71 -10.72
C ALA A 45 -17.14 -23.87 -11.20
N THR A 46 -18.03 -24.20 -10.28
CA THR A 46 -19.50 -24.21 -10.39
C THR A 46 -20.14 -22.89 -9.92
N GLU A 47 -21.44 -22.67 -10.16
CA GLU A 47 -22.15 -21.49 -9.64
C GLU A 47 -22.16 -21.40 -8.11
N ALA A 48 -22.15 -22.55 -7.42
CA ALA A 48 -22.02 -22.63 -5.97
C ALA A 48 -20.62 -22.18 -5.50
N ASP A 49 -19.58 -22.45 -6.29
CA ASP A 49 -18.21 -22.00 -6.00
C ASP A 49 -18.08 -20.50 -6.19
N ILE A 50 -18.79 -19.90 -7.16
CA ILE A 50 -18.82 -18.44 -7.34
C ILE A 50 -19.49 -17.75 -6.13
N ALA A 51 -20.62 -18.29 -5.66
CA ALA A 51 -21.33 -17.74 -4.49
C ALA A 51 -20.48 -17.88 -3.21
N THR A 52 -19.83 -19.03 -3.02
CA THR A 52 -18.98 -19.30 -1.86
C THR A 52 -17.70 -18.48 -1.90
N SER A 53 -17.12 -18.28 -3.09
CA SER A 53 -15.94 -17.43 -3.30
C SER A 53 -16.24 -15.96 -3.02
N LYS A 54 -17.41 -15.46 -3.45
CA LYS A 54 -17.88 -14.11 -3.07
C LYS A 54 -18.06 -13.95 -1.56
N LYS A 55 -18.57 -14.99 -0.88
CA LYS A 55 -18.73 -14.98 0.58
C LYS A 55 -17.39 -15.01 1.31
N ALA A 56 -16.43 -15.82 0.86
CA ALA A 56 -15.07 -15.87 1.38
C ALA A 56 -14.34 -14.53 1.18
N MET A 57 -14.46 -13.91 0.01
CA MET A 57 -13.93 -12.57 -0.26
C MET A 57 -14.54 -11.51 0.67
N SER A 58 -15.85 -11.57 0.90
CA SER A 58 -16.53 -10.63 1.81
C SER A 58 -16.07 -10.80 3.26
N ALA A 59 -15.90 -12.05 3.71
CA ALA A 59 -15.35 -12.34 5.04
C ALA A 59 -13.91 -11.86 5.18
N MET A 60 -13.10 -12.03 4.14
CA MET A 60 -11.73 -11.52 4.09
C MET A 60 -11.72 -9.99 4.11
N GLU A 61 -12.56 -9.31 3.35
CA GLU A 61 -12.67 -7.83 3.39
C GLU A 61 -13.01 -7.30 4.78
N VAL A 62 -13.88 -7.97 5.54
CA VAL A 62 -14.17 -7.62 6.94
C VAL A 62 -12.94 -7.78 7.83
N ILE A 63 -12.18 -8.86 7.65
CA ILE A 63 -10.93 -9.15 8.36
C ILE A 63 -9.84 -8.13 8.01
N LEU A 64 -9.72 -7.76 6.74
CA LEU A 64 -8.74 -6.80 6.20
C LEU A 64 -9.08 -5.36 6.58
N GLY A 65 -10.37 -5.05 6.70
CA GLY A 65 -10.90 -3.74 7.00
C GLY A 65 -11.11 -3.50 8.50
N ASP A 66 -10.76 -4.42 9.39
CA ASP A 66 -10.81 -4.16 10.82
C ASP A 66 -9.83 -3.03 11.20
N ASP A 67 -10.31 -2.08 11.99
CA ASP A 67 -9.59 -0.83 12.23
C ASP A 67 -8.31 -1.04 13.05
N GLU A 68 -8.36 -1.91 14.06
CA GLU A 68 -7.23 -2.28 14.91
C GLU A 68 -6.17 -3.05 14.10
N ARG A 69 -6.60 -3.87 13.13
CA ARG A 69 -5.67 -4.58 12.23
C ARG A 69 -5.01 -3.64 11.24
N LEU A 70 -5.74 -2.69 10.67
CA LEU A 70 -5.16 -1.68 9.78
C LEU A 70 -4.12 -0.82 10.51
N GLU A 71 -4.38 -0.47 11.77
CA GLU A 71 -3.45 0.28 12.60
C GLU A 71 -2.17 -0.52 12.89
N ARG A 72 -2.31 -1.79 13.32
CA ARG A 72 -1.18 -2.70 13.53
C ARG A 72 -0.37 -2.90 12.25
N LEU A 73 -1.05 -3.02 11.10
CA LEU A 73 -0.40 -3.18 9.80
C LEU A 73 0.38 -1.92 9.40
N ALA A 74 -0.20 -0.73 9.58
CA ALA A 74 0.48 0.53 9.32
C ALA A 74 1.73 0.67 10.19
N ALA A 75 1.63 0.36 11.49
CA ALA A 75 2.76 0.37 12.42
C ALA A 75 3.89 -0.58 11.99
N ASP A 76 3.58 -1.85 11.67
CA ASP A 76 4.56 -2.85 11.20
C ASP A 76 5.24 -2.41 9.88
N ILE A 77 4.48 -1.80 8.96
CA ILE A 77 5.05 -1.28 7.70
C ILE A 77 5.97 -0.09 7.97
N ILE A 78 5.58 0.87 8.83
CA ILE A 78 6.41 2.03 9.21
C ILE A 78 7.73 1.55 9.80
N GLU A 79 7.68 0.65 10.78
CA GLU A 79 8.85 0.12 11.48
C GLU A 79 9.84 -0.48 10.49
N HIS A 80 9.40 -1.45 9.71
CA HIS A 80 10.29 -2.15 8.77
C HIS A 80 10.76 -1.29 7.60
N TYR A 81 9.95 -0.36 7.10
CA TYR A 81 10.44 0.59 6.09
C TYR A 81 11.55 1.46 6.68
N THR A 82 11.38 1.91 7.94
CA THR A 82 12.39 2.68 8.66
C THR A 82 13.67 1.85 8.88
N GLU A 83 13.55 0.62 9.37
CA GLU A 83 14.67 -0.30 9.52
C GLU A 83 15.40 -0.57 8.19
N ALA A 84 14.66 -0.71 7.09
CA ALA A 84 15.25 -0.92 5.76
C ALA A 84 16.06 0.30 5.29
N CYS A 85 15.62 1.51 5.64
CA CYS A 85 16.36 2.76 5.40
C CYS A 85 17.60 2.83 6.27
N ASP A 86 17.48 2.55 7.57
CA ASP A 86 18.59 2.67 8.54
C ASP A 86 19.70 1.65 8.27
N ASN A 87 19.33 0.40 7.95
CA ASN A 87 20.28 -0.68 7.67
C ASN A 87 21.01 -0.52 6.34
N ARG A 88 20.52 0.34 5.43
CA ARG A 88 21.08 0.55 4.09
C ARG A 88 20.99 2.01 3.69
N ALA A 89 21.61 2.89 4.49
CA ALA A 89 21.54 4.34 4.32
C ALA A 89 21.99 4.83 2.92
N ASP A 90 22.90 4.10 2.26
CA ASP A 90 23.40 4.45 0.92
C ASP A 90 22.47 3.98 -0.22
N VAL A 91 21.44 3.19 0.10
CA VAL A 91 20.51 2.64 -0.88
C VAL A 91 19.17 3.36 -0.78
N VAL A 92 18.74 3.93 -1.90
CA VAL A 92 17.40 4.51 -2.02
C VAL A 92 16.35 3.42 -1.81
N GLN A 93 15.64 3.48 -0.69
CA GLN A 93 14.48 2.63 -0.43
C GLN A 93 13.21 3.30 -0.95
N LYS A 94 12.49 2.56 -1.80
CA LYS A 94 11.11 2.90 -2.20
C LYS A 94 10.23 1.70 -1.92
N ALA A 95 9.00 1.93 -1.51
CA ALA A 95 8.03 0.89 -1.20
C ALA A 95 6.74 1.11 -2.00
N MET A 96 6.14 0.03 -2.47
CA MET A 96 4.77 0.03 -2.99
C MET A 96 3.96 -0.96 -2.18
N ILE A 97 2.81 -0.51 -1.67
CA ILE A 97 1.82 -1.23 -0.86
C ILE A 97 0.62 -1.50 -1.78
N VAL A 98 0.30 -2.76 -2.05
CA VAL A 98 -0.80 -3.12 -2.99
C VAL A 98 -2.04 -3.59 -2.23
N CYS A 99 -3.11 -2.81 -2.25
CA CYS A 99 -4.36 -3.19 -1.59
C CYS A 99 -5.36 -3.83 -2.57
N SER A 100 -6.24 -4.71 -2.07
CA SER A 100 -7.30 -5.34 -2.87
C SER A 100 -8.52 -4.43 -3.08
N LYS A 101 -8.75 -3.46 -2.19
CA LYS A 101 -9.92 -2.58 -2.23
C LYS A 101 -9.53 -1.13 -1.94
N ARG A 102 -10.12 -0.21 -2.71
CA ARG A 102 -9.85 1.23 -2.64
C ARG A 102 -10.18 1.84 -1.27
N HIS A 103 -11.34 1.51 -0.71
CA HIS A 103 -11.76 2.04 0.58
C HIS A 103 -10.85 1.54 1.72
N ILE A 104 -10.36 0.29 1.66
CA ILE A 104 -9.39 -0.25 2.61
C ILE A 104 -8.04 0.45 2.46
N ALA A 105 -7.58 0.68 1.23
CA ALA A 105 -6.35 1.41 0.94
C ALA A 105 -6.37 2.83 1.51
N TYR A 106 -7.49 3.53 1.35
CA TYR A 106 -7.66 4.88 1.88
C TYR A 106 -7.70 4.90 3.41
N ARG A 107 -8.42 3.96 4.04
CA ARG A 107 -8.40 3.81 5.50
C ARG A 107 -7.00 3.49 6.02
N LEU A 108 -6.24 2.64 5.33
CA LEU A 108 -4.85 2.37 5.67
C LEU A 108 -3.98 3.63 5.56
N LEU A 109 -4.16 4.44 4.52
CA LEU A 109 -3.48 5.74 4.38
C LEU A 109 -3.77 6.65 5.58
N ASN A 110 -5.03 6.73 6.02
CA ASN A 110 -5.40 7.53 7.19
C ASN A 110 -4.73 7.01 8.48
N LYS A 111 -4.50 5.69 8.60
CA LYS A 111 -3.70 5.13 9.70
C LYS A 111 -2.22 5.54 9.63
N PHE A 112 -1.63 5.59 8.44
CA PHE A 112 -0.28 6.16 8.27
C PHE A 112 -0.23 7.64 8.69
N GLU A 113 -1.25 8.44 8.33
CA GLU A 113 -1.29 9.86 8.70
C GLU A 113 -1.36 10.08 10.20
N GLN A 114 -2.15 9.26 10.90
CA GLN A 114 -2.25 9.30 12.36
C GLN A 114 -0.95 8.88 13.05
N LEU A 115 -0.32 7.79 12.61
CA LEU A 115 0.87 7.22 13.24
C LEU A 115 2.16 7.95 12.86
N ARG A 116 2.21 8.55 11.67
CA ARG A 116 3.42 9.15 11.11
C ARG A 116 3.11 10.43 10.31
N PRO A 117 2.59 11.49 10.95
CA PRO A 117 2.17 12.71 10.27
C PRO A 117 3.31 13.42 9.52
N ASP A 118 4.57 13.20 9.91
CA ASP A 118 5.73 13.75 9.21
C ASP A 118 5.86 13.26 7.76
N TRP A 119 5.36 12.06 7.45
CA TRP A 119 5.36 11.51 6.08
C TRP A 119 4.40 12.23 5.13
N PHE A 120 3.49 13.07 5.66
CA PHE A 120 2.51 13.81 4.87
C PHE A 120 2.94 15.25 4.61
N ILE A 121 4.05 15.69 5.23
CA ILE A 121 4.63 17.01 4.99
C ILE A 121 5.39 16.99 3.65
N GLU A 122 5.04 17.92 2.76
CA GLU A 122 5.68 18.01 1.45
C GLU A 122 7.13 18.51 1.55
N ARG A 123 8.04 17.77 0.91
CA ARG A 123 9.47 18.13 0.79
C ARG A 123 9.96 17.75 -0.60
N LYS A 124 11.05 18.37 -1.06
CA LYS A 124 11.65 18.02 -2.35
C LYS A 124 12.40 16.69 -2.28
N SER A 125 13.13 16.48 -1.20
CA SER A 125 13.85 15.25 -0.90
C SER A 125 13.73 14.89 0.60
N PRO A 126 14.17 13.68 1.00
CA PRO A 126 14.25 13.33 2.42
C PRO A 126 15.23 14.21 3.22
N ASP A 127 16.28 14.71 2.56
CA ASP A 127 17.30 15.59 3.13
C ASP A 127 17.89 16.49 2.04
N ASP A 128 17.38 17.71 1.94
CA ASP A 128 17.79 18.68 0.91
C ASP A 128 19.28 19.05 1.04
N SER A 129 19.89 18.93 2.22
CA SER A 129 21.31 19.27 2.43
C SER A 129 22.27 18.32 1.70
N ARG A 130 21.79 17.14 1.31
CA ARG A 130 22.59 16.10 0.65
C ARG A 130 22.56 16.20 -0.88
N LEU A 131 21.85 17.17 -1.45
CA LEU A 131 21.65 17.28 -2.88
C LEU A 131 22.19 18.61 -3.44
N PRO A 132 22.79 18.60 -4.65
CA PRO A 132 23.12 19.82 -5.36
C PRO A 132 21.87 20.66 -5.64
N LYS A 133 22.04 21.98 -5.70
CA LYS A 133 20.92 22.93 -5.94
C LYS A 133 20.21 22.65 -7.26
N GLU A 134 20.95 22.25 -8.29
CA GLU A 134 20.44 21.93 -9.62
C GLU A 134 19.52 20.70 -9.59
N VAL A 135 19.83 19.73 -8.73
CA VAL A 135 18.97 18.57 -8.48
C VAL A 135 17.72 19.01 -7.75
N LEU A 136 17.82 19.79 -6.67
CA LEU A 136 16.65 20.27 -5.92
C LEU A 136 15.72 21.14 -6.77
N GLN A 137 16.24 21.91 -7.72
CA GLN A 137 15.41 22.74 -8.61
C GLN A 137 14.49 21.91 -9.52
N ARG A 138 14.90 20.68 -9.88
CA ARG A 138 14.10 19.79 -10.74
C ARG A 138 13.07 18.94 -9.98
N LEU A 139 13.14 18.93 -8.65
CA LEU A 139 12.24 18.15 -7.79
C LEU A 139 11.04 19.00 -7.35
N SER A 140 9.85 18.44 -7.53
CA SER A 140 8.61 18.97 -6.94
C SER A 140 8.50 18.55 -5.47
N PRO A 141 8.01 19.43 -4.57
CA PRO A 141 7.62 19.03 -3.23
C PRO A 141 6.56 17.91 -3.29
N MET A 142 6.77 16.86 -2.51
CA MET A 142 5.89 15.71 -2.43
C MET A 142 5.84 15.18 -0.99
N PRO A 143 4.75 14.54 -0.55
CA PRO A 143 4.75 13.77 0.69
C PRO A 143 5.66 12.55 0.53
N THR A 144 6.02 11.92 1.65
CA THR A 144 6.74 10.65 1.65
C THR A 144 5.86 9.49 1.20
N ILE A 145 4.57 9.51 1.58
CA ILE A 145 3.57 8.50 1.24
C ILE A 145 2.34 9.11 0.58
N ALA A 146 1.74 8.39 -0.38
CA ALA A 146 0.45 8.76 -0.96
C ALA A 146 -0.26 7.54 -1.56
N MET A 147 -1.59 7.60 -1.59
CA MET A 147 -2.39 6.67 -2.39
C MET A 147 -2.50 7.16 -3.83
N VAL A 148 -2.21 6.26 -4.78
CA VAL A 148 -2.25 6.49 -6.21
C VAL A 148 -3.42 5.71 -6.80
N ALA A 149 -4.51 6.41 -7.08
CA ALA A 149 -5.68 5.88 -7.76
C ALA A 149 -6.46 7.02 -8.45
N THR A 150 -7.15 6.73 -9.55
CA THR A 150 -8.07 7.68 -10.18
C THR A 150 -9.36 7.75 -9.37
N ARG A 151 -9.84 8.92 -8.98
CA ARG A 151 -11.15 9.07 -8.30
C ARG A 151 -12.31 8.50 -9.12
N ASN A 152 -13.30 7.96 -8.43
CA ASN A 152 -14.55 7.42 -8.99
C ASN A 152 -15.75 8.19 -8.43
N ALA A 153 -16.83 8.33 -9.20
CA ALA A 153 -18.03 9.08 -8.78
C ALA A 153 -18.70 8.53 -7.51
N ASN A 154 -18.47 7.25 -7.19
CA ASN A 154 -19.04 6.56 -6.03
C ASN A 154 -18.07 6.52 -4.83
N ASP A 155 -16.92 7.19 -4.91
CA ASP A 155 -15.99 7.26 -3.80
C ASP A 155 -16.59 8.11 -2.66
N PRO A 156 -16.37 7.75 -1.38
CA PRO A 156 -16.67 8.63 -0.26
C PRO A 156 -16.06 10.03 -0.45
N ALA A 157 -16.73 11.08 0.04
CA ALA A 157 -16.38 12.46 -0.29
C ALA A 157 -14.93 12.83 0.05
N ASP A 158 -14.46 12.43 1.23
CA ASP A 158 -13.08 12.59 1.69
C ASP A 158 -12.08 11.92 0.73
N MET A 159 -12.33 10.66 0.35
CA MET A 159 -11.52 9.93 -0.60
C MET A 159 -11.58 10.55 -2.00
N TYR A 160 -12.75 10.99 -2.46
CA TYR A 160 -12.92 11.64 -3.76
C TYR A 160 -12.15 12.95 -3.87
N HIS A 161 -12.14 13.76 -2.79
CA HIS A 161 -11.42 15.02 -2.75
C HIS A 161 -9.91 14.81 -2.61
N TYR A 162 -9.49 13.82 -1.82
CA TYR A 162 -8.09 13.43 -1.70
C TYR A 162 -7.54 12.89 -3.02
N LEU A 163 -8.30 12.01 -3.69
CA LEU A 163 -7.92 11.43 -4.95
C LEU A 163 -8.04 12.47 -6.06
N GLY A 164 -6.93 12.74 -6.74
CA GLY A 164 -6.90 13.68 -7.84
C GLY A 164 -7.35 13.09 -9.18
N ASP A 165 -7.01 13.81 -10.23
CA ASP A 165 -7.21 13.41 -11.62
C ASP A 165 -5.97 12.72 -12.22
N LYS A 166 -6.01 12.46 -13.52
CA LYS A 166 -4.89 11.86 -14.26
C LYS A 166 -3.60 12.70 -14.20
N LYS A 167 -3.71 14.02 -14.04
CA LYS A 167 -2.54 14.90 -13.95
C LYS A 167 -1.80 14.64 -12.64
N ARG A 168 -2.51 14.61 -11.50
CA ARG A 168 -1.92 14.26 -10.19
C ARG A 168 -1.25 12.89 -10.23
N ILE A 169 -1.90 11.89 -10.85
CA ILE A 169 -1.33 10.53 -10.97
C ILE A 169 0.00 10.55 -11.72
N LYS A 170 0.08 11.33 -12.81
CA LYS A 170 1.31 11.47 -13.60
C LYS A 170 2.43 12.14 -12.79
N GLU A 171 2.10 13.19 -12.03
CA GLU A 171 3.06 13.87 -11.15
C GLU A 171 3.61 12.92 -10.07
N LEU A 172 2.74 12.09 -9.47
CA LEU A 172 3.14 11.07 -8.49
C LEU A 172 4.00 9.96 -9.12
N ASP A 173 3.68 9.52 -10.34
CA ASP A 173 4.48 8.53 -11.07
C ASP A 173 5.90 9.06 -11.39
N GLU A 174 6.00 10.30 -11.89
CA GLU A 174 7.28 10.95 -12.17
C GLU A 174 8.10 11.13 -10.88
N ALA A 175 7.48 11.61 -9.80
CA ALA A 175 8.12 11.75 -8.50
C ALA A 175 8.56 10.39 -7.92
N PHE A 176 7.79 9.32 -8.12
CA PHE A 176 8.14 8.00 -7.62
C PHE A 176 9.30 7.38 -8.41
N LYS A 177 9.47 7.73 -9.69
CA LYS A 177 10.62 7.29 -10.49
C LYS A 177 11.92 8.02 -10.13
N ALA A 178 11.84 9.28 -9.71
CA ALA A 178 12.99 10.07 -9.30
C ALA A 178 13.64 9.53 -7.99
N PRO A 179 14.91 9.08 -8.02
CA PRO A 179 15.57 8.51 -6.84
C PRO A 179 15.75 9.50 -5.68
N GLU A 180 15.82 10.79 -5.97
CA GLU A 180 16.07 11.84 -4.98
C GLU A 180 14.78 12.42 -4.38
N SER A 181 13.64 12.23 -5.04
CA SER A 181 12.33 12.73 -4.61
C SER A 181 11.98 12.32 -3.17
N ASN A 182 11.26 13.18 -2.44
CA ASN A 182 10.71 12.81 -1.13
C ASN A 182 9.65 11.70 -1.23
N PHE A 183 9.07 11.48 -2.41
CA PHE A 183 8.05 10.45 -2.60
C PHE A 183 8.66 9.04 -2.64
N ARG A 184 8.46 8.28 -1.56
CA ARG A 184 9.12 6.99 -1.31
C ARG A 184 8.18 5.82 -1.13
N VAL A 185 6.96 6.03 -0.65
CA VAL A 185 6.00 4.95 -0.38
C VAL A 185 4.72 5.22 -1.17
N VAL A 186 4.23 4.23 -1.90
CA VAL A 186 2.96 4.35 -2.63
C VAL A 186 1.98 3.32 -2.14
N ILE A 187 0.71 3.70 -1.99
CA ILE A 187 -0.40 2.76 -1.83
C ILE A 187 -1.14 2.71 -3.16
N VAL A 188 -1.22 1.53 -3.77
CA VAL A 188 -1.95 1.29 -5.01
C VAL A 188 -3.04 0.26 -4.76
N VAL A 189 -4.00 0.19 -5.67
CA VAL A 189 -5.06 -0.82 -5.63
C VAL A 189 -4.95 -1.66 -6.88
N ASP A 190 -4.98 -2.97 -6.72
CA ASP A 190 -4.98 -3.90 -7.85
C ASP A 190 -6.28 -3.69 -8.66
N MET A 191 -6.16 -3.64 -9.98
CA MET A 191 -7.26 -3.28 -10.89
C MET A 191 -8.17 -4.47 -11.20
#